data_AF-A0A1W9P4E7-F1
#
_entry.id   AF-A0A1W9P4E7-F1
#
_cell.length_a   1.000
_cell.length_b   1.000
_cell.length_c   1.000
_cell.angle_alpha   90.00
_cell.angle_beta   90.00
_cell.angle_gamma   90.00
#
_symmetry.space_group_name_H-M   'P 1'
#
loop_
_entity.id
_entity.type
_entity.pdbx_description
1 polymer ?
#
loop_
_entity_poly.entity_id
_entity_poly.type
_entity_poly.pdbx_seq_one_letter_code
_entity_poly.pdbx_strand_id
1 'polypeptide(L)'
;MSIFENILKYYDFCSGLDDFLKKELSLEECREIVIERLKRRDDLFLEFVRERVFSNDGSPYLKLMETAGIKFEDIESMVKKKGLEGTLRELAERGVYVTIDEFKGREVCKRNGHEFRFREEDFDNRNTKTAFTATSGGTRSAGTPIMMNFGYVKDCSIFHNILIDAFDLSYYPCVVWFPGALGALIVIDIVKIGKIPERWFSQVPWVFQMRNKRFSSLKDALMINSMRVIGKKHGINLPKPEFIDFDNTIRVVEAISEIIEKNEGCFVTTLTSSALRACKIAKENGIEIEGTYFLVSGEPVTDSKKKEIESSGAKVIPYYGSMEAGVIGSGCVNSKETDDCHIMDHYIALIQYKKKVKKFGVEVDAFLITSFLPHAPKTLLNVEMGDFGVIEERSCGCKWEKLGLKKHIHTIRSFEKLTGEGMTILNTDLIRIVEEVLPGRFGGSITDYQIVEREDKEGFTKLEILISPDLGDLDEEKVIDVILTELKIKGKDSGSAALSVEMWEKAKTIKIKREYPKKTKVGKIFSFQVESTN
;
A
#
# COMPACT_ATOMS: atom_id res chain seq x y z
N MET A 1 2.99 20.35 -21.10
CA MET A 1 4.41 20.14 -20.76
C MET A 1 5.23 20.26 -22.02
N SER A 2 6.24 21.11 -22.01
CA SER A 2 7.15 21.35 -23.14
C SER A 2 8.08 20.14 -23.34
N ILE A 3 8.51 19.86 -24.57
CA ILE A 3 9.48 18.77 -24.88
C ILE A 3 10.77 18.96 -24.05
N PHE A 4 11.19 20.21 -23.83
CA PHE A 4 12.37 20.56 -23.06
C PHE A 4 12.26 20.19 -21.57
N GLU A 5 11.09 20.38 -20.96
CA GLU A 5 10.83 19.97 -19.56
C GLU A 5 10.93 18.45 -19.38
N ASN A 6 10.50 17.66 -20.38
CA ASN A 6 10.62 16.21 -20.31
C ASN A 6 12.07 15.73 -20.47
N ILE A 7 12.88 16.41 -21.29
CA ILE A 7 14.31 16.11 -21.46
C ILE A 7 15.08 16.39 -20.17
N LEU A 8 14.84 17.54 -19.54
CA LEU A 8 15.49 17.89 -18.27
C LEU A 8 15.14 16.90 -17.16
N LYS A 9 13.85 16.56 -16.98
CA LYS A 9 13.43 15.55 -16.00
C LYS A 9 14.07 14.19 -16.23
N TYR A 10 14.25 13.80 -17.50
CA TYR A 10 14.91 12.54 -17.83
C TYR A 10 16.42 12.58 -17.54
N TYR A 11 17.09 13.70 -17.83
CA TYR A 11 18.48 13.93 -17.46
C TYR A 11 18.67 13.89 -15.93
N ASP A 12 17.81 14.60 -15.17
CA ASP A 12 17.84 14.61 -13.70
C ASP A 12 17.64 13.20 -13.12
N PHE A 13 16.72 12.41 -13.70
CA PHE A 13 16.55 11.01 -13.33
C PHE A 13 17.83 10.20 -13.57
N CYS A 14 18.44 10.31 -14.75
CA CYS A 14 19.64 9.54 -15.10
C CYS A 14 20.85 9.94 -14.25
N SER A 15 21.05 11.24 -14.04
CA SER A 15 22.12 11.75 -13.16
C SER A 15 21.88 11.34 -11.71
N GLY A 16 20.66 11.49 -11.21
CA GLY A 16 20.30 11.08 -9.86
C GLY A 16 20.46 9.57 -9.65
N LEU A 17 20.13 8.76 -10.66
CA LEU A 17 20.34 7.32 -10.62
C LEU A 17 21.83 6.97 -10.60
N ASP A 18 22.64 7.63 -11.43
CA ASP A 18 24.08 7.43 -11.45
C ASP A 18 24.69 7.71 -10.07
N ASP A 19 24.33 8.85 -9.47
CA ASP A 19 24.77 9.21 -8.12
C ASP A 19 24.26 8.23 -7.06
N PHE A 20 23.01 7.80 -7.18
CA PHE A 20 22.39 6.87 -6.25
C PHE A 20 23.06 5.50 -6.25
N LEU A 21 23.54 5.02 -7.40
CA LEU A 21 24.19 3.72 -7.53
C LEU A 21 25.69 3.71 -7.18
N LYS A 22 26.33 4.88 -6.99
CA LYS A 22 27.78 4.97 -6.65
C LYS A 22 28.18 4.30 -5.34
N LYS A 23 27.28 4.21 -4.37
CA LYS A 23 27.56 3.67 -3.04
C LYS A 23 26.40 2.82 -2.56
N GLU A 24 26.67 1.56 -2.25
CA GLU A 24 25.73 0.67 -1.58
C GLU A 24 25.53 1.10 -0.12
N LEU A 25 24.34 0.80 0.41
CA LEU A 25 23.98 1.09 1.79
C LEU A 25 24.22 -0.17 2.64
N SER A 26 25.16 -0.10 3.58
CA SER A 26 25.49 -1.26 4.42
C SER A 26 24.44 -1.50 5.51
N LEU A 27 24.40 -2.73 6.04
CA LEU A 27 23.51 -3.10 7.14
C LEU A 27 23.82 -2.30 8.41
N GLU A 28 25.10 -2.12 8.72
CA GLU A 28 25.59 -1.32 9.86
C GLU A 28 25.13 0.13 9.75
N GLU A 29 25.29 0.76 8.57
CA GLU A 29 24.80 2.12 8.31
C GLU A 29 23.28 2.19 8.50
N CYS A 30 22.52 1.20 8.01
CA CYS A 30 21.07 1.16 8.18
C CYS A 30 20.66 1.08 9.65
N ARG A 31 21.30 0.18 10.42
CA ARG A 31 21.04 0.00 11.86
C ARG A 31 21.37 1.26 12.64
N GLU A 32 22.50 1.89 12.36
CA GLU A 32 22.89 3.16 12.99
C GLU A 32 21.87 4.26 12.72
N ILE A 33 21.39 4.39 11.47
CA ILE A 33 20.37 5.38 11.13
C ILE A 33 19.06 5.12 11.90
N VAL A 34 18.62 3.86 12.00
CA VAL A 34 17.39 3.51 12.74
C VAL A 34 17.54 3.82 14.22
N ILE A 35 18.66 3.41 14.84
CA ILE A 35 18.94 3.67 16.25
C ILE A 35 19.00 5.18 16.52
N GLU A 36 19.66 5.94 15.67
CA GLU A 36 19.77 7.40 15.82
C GLU A 36 18.41 8.08 15.66
N ARG A 37 17.61 7.66 14.67
CA ARG A 37 16.25 8.18 14.47
C ARG A 37 15.32 7.87 15.65
N LEU A 38 15.45 6.69 16.27
CA LEU A 38 14.71 6.36 17.48
C LEU A 38 15.11 7.26 18.66
N LYS A 39 16.40 7.53 18.84
CA LYS A 39 16.88 8.42 19.90
C LYS A 39 16.41 9.86 19.71
N ARG A 40 16.37 10.34 18.47
CA ARG A 40 15.98 11.71 18.11
C ARG A 40 14.52 11.84 17.69
N ARG A 41 13.68 10.85 17.97
CA ARG A 41 12.33 10.74 17.40
C ARG A 41 11.47 11.98 17.66
N ASP A 42 11.46 12.47 18.89
CA ASP A 42 10.71 13.66 19.28
C ASP A 42 11.25 14.93 18.61
N ASP A 43 12.58 15.07 18.51
CA ASP A 43 13.22 16.20 17.82
C ASP A 43 12.92 16.18 16.31
N LEU A 44 12.99 15.02 15.67
CA LEU A 44 12.66 14.85 14.25
C LEU A 44 11.20 15.20 13.96
N PHE A 45 10.28 14.86 14.87
CA PHE A 45 8.90 15.32 14.76
C PHE A 45 8.77 16.83 14.87
N LEU A 46 9.45 17.47 15.82
CA LEU A 46 9.42 18.92 15.98
C LEU A 46 10.05 19.64 14.77
N GLU A 47 11.15 19.13 14.23
CA GLU A 47 11.75 19.59 12.97
C GLU A 47 10.74 19.48 11.82
N PHE A 48 10.07 18.33 11.67
CA PHE A 48 9.02 18.11 10.68
C PHE A 48 7.87 19.13 10.81
N VAL A 49 7.34 19.35 12.02
CA VAL A 49 6.24 20.29 12.25
C VAL A 49 6.70 21.72 11.95
N ARG A 50 7.90 22.11 12.40
CA ARG A 50 8.46 23.44 12.13
C ARG A 50 8.60 23.68 10.63
N GLU A 51 9.29 22.80 9.93
CA GLU A 51 9.67 23.00 8.53
C GLU A 51 8.51 22.83 7.55
N ARG A 52 7.60 21.86 7.78
CA ARG A 52 6.56 21.51 6.81
C ARG A 52 5.18 22.07 7.14
N VAL A 53 4.95 22.42 8.40
CA VAL A 53 3.68 23.01 8.85
C VAL A 53 3.84 24.51 9.08
N PHE A 54 4.65 24.93 10.04
CA PHE A 54 4.70 26.35 10.44
C PHE A 54 5.48 27.25 9.49
N SER A 55 6.51 26.73 8.80
CA SER A 55 7.26 27.48 7.79
C SER A 55 6.61 27.47 6.40
N ASN A 56 5.40 26.90 6.27
CA ASN A 56 4.68 26.78 5.00
C ASN A 56 3.27 27.35 5.13
N ASP A 57 3.10 28.62 4.74
CA ASP A 57 1.80 29.33 4.75
C ASP A 57 0.70 28.60 3.96
N GLY A 58 1.09 27.76 3.00
CA GLY A 58 0.16 26.95 2.21
C GLY A 58 -0.29 25.66 2.89
N SER A 59 0.25 25.30 4.06
CA SER A 59 0.02 24.01 4.71
C SER A 59 -1.44 23.88 5.20
N PRO A 60 -2.16 22.80 4.83
CA PRO A 60 -3.46 22.48 5.42
C PRO A 60 -3.41 22.38 6.95
N TYR A 61 -2.32 21.84 7.49
CA TYR A 61 -2.17 21.66 8.93
C TYR A 61 -1.96 22.98 9.66
N LEU A 62 -1.34 23.98 9.04
CA LEU A 62 -1.18 25.30 9.64
C LEU A 62 -2.55 25.94 9.88
N LYS A 63 -3.45 25.85 8.88
CA LYS A 63 -4.84 26.32 9.01
C LYS A 63 -5.56 25.62 10.17
N LEU A 64 -5.41 24.31 10.29
CA LEU A 64 -6.02 23.55 11.40
C LEU A 64 -5.44 23.98 12.76
N MET A 65 -4.12 24.17 12.86
CA MET A 65 -3.46 24.66 14.07
C MET A 65 -3.95 26.05 14.48
N GLU A 66 -4.07 26.97 13.53
CA GLU A 66 -4.58 28.33 13.77
C GLU A 66 -6.02 28.31 14.32
N THR A 67 -6.90 27.50 13.75
CA THR A 67 -8.29 27.37 14.26
C THR A 67 -8.36 26.72 15.63
N ALA A 68 -7.38 25.90 15.99
CA ALA A 68 -7.26 25.30 17.31
C ALA A 68 -6.53 26.21 18.33
N GLY A 69 -6.03 27.38 17.88
CA GLY A 69 -5.27 28.31 18.71
C GLY A 69 -3.91 27.76 19.15
N ILE A 70 -3.29 26.88 18.36
CA ILE A 70 -2.05 26.17 18.71
C ILE A 70 -0.87 26.82 17.99
N LYS A 71 0.15 27.22 18.76
CA LYS A 71 1.44 27.69 18.24
C LYS A 71 2.49 26.58 18.30
N PHE A 72 3.60 26.80 17.60
CA PHE A 72 4.69 25.84 17.57
C PHE A 72 5.28 25.59 18.97
N GLU A 73 5.41 26.63 19.80
CA GLU A 73 5.92 26.53 21.18
C GLU A 73 5.01 25.68 22.07
N ASP A 74 3.69 25.68 21.81
CA ASP A 74 2.75 24.81 22.51
C ASP A 74 3.04 23.35 22.20
N ILE A 75 3.35 23.03 20.93
CA ILE A 75 3.70 21.68 20.49
C ILE A 75 5.02 21.24 21.13
N GLU A 76 6.04 22.09 21.16
CA GLU A 76 7.29 21.80 21.87
C GLU A 76 7.05 21.51 23.36
N SER A 77 6.15 22.27 24.00
CA SER A 77 5.77 22.03 25.40
C SER A 77 5.01 20.70 25.58
N MET A 78 4.09 20.37 24.66
CA MET A 78 3.31 19.14 24.69
C MET A 78 4.20 17.91 24.50
N VAL A 79 5.12 17.93 23.53
CA VAL A 79 6.06 16.82 23.29
C VAL A 79 6.93 16.57 24.53
N LYS A 80 7.49 17.63 25.13
CA LYS A 80 8.29 17.50 26.36
C LYS A 80 7.51 16.93 27.55
N LYS A 81 6.20 17.21 27.64
CA LYS A 81 5.36 16.79 28.79
C LYS A 81 4.69 15.42 28.59
N LYS A 82 4.27 15.11 27.36
CA LYS A 82 3.38 13.99 27.04
C LYS A 82 3.97 13.01 26.03
N GLY A 83 5.16 13.29 25.50
CA GLY A 83 5.75 12.58 24.38
C GLY A 83 5.01 12.83 23.06
N LEU A 84 5.54 12.27 21.98
CA LEU A 84 5.00 12.41 20.64
C LEU A 84 3.55 11.91 20.54
N GLU A 85 3.27 10.66 20.89
CA GLU A 85 1.92 10.09 20.78
C GLU A 85 0.89 10.81 21.66
N GLY A 86 1.28 11.25 22.86
CA GLY A 86 0.41 12.05 23.73
C GLY A 86 0.05 13.39 23.09
N THR A 87 1.03 14.03 22.45
CA THR A 87 0.82 15.29 21.70
C THR A 87 -0.10 15.07 20.50
N LEU A 88 0.11 14.01 19.72
CA LEU A 88 -0.71 13.71 18.55
C LEU A 88 -2.18 13.45 18.93
N ARG A 89 -2.45 12.77 20.05
CA ARG A 89 -3.82 12.57 20.55
C ARG A 89 -4.48 13.90 20.91
N GLU A 90 -3.77 14.77 21.65
CA GLU A 90 -4.30 16.09 22.02
C GLU A 90 -4.55 16.98 20.79
N LEU A 91 -3.66 16.93 19.79
CA LEU A 91 -3.86 17.61 18.51
C LEU A 91 -5.14 17.12 17.82
N ALA A 92 -5.34 15.80 17.74
CA ALA A 92 -6.53 15.21 17.14
C ALA A 92 -7.83 15.60 17.89
N GLU A 93 -7.80 15.58 19.23
CA GLU A 93 -8.92 16.03 20.07
C GLU A 93 -9.30 17.49 19.85
N ARG A 94 -8.30 18.36 19.57
CA ARG A 94 -8.50 19.77 19.23
C ARG A 94 -8.87 20.01 17.76
N GLY A 95 -9.11 18.94 17.00
CA GLY A 95 -9.54 19.00 15.60
C GLY A 95 -8.39 19.05 14.58
N VAL A 96 -7.13 18.88 15.00
CA VAL A 96 -5.96 18.84 14.13
C VAL A 96 -5.69 17.40 13.68
N TYR A 97 -6.52 16.95 12.75
CA TYR A 97 -6.40 15.69 12.02
C TYR A 97 -7.10 15.82 10.68
N VAL A 98 -6.77 14.94 9.73
CA VAL A 98 -7.36 14.93 8.40
C VAL A 98 -7.90 13.54 8.10
N THR A 99 -9.18 13.42 7.77
CA THR A 99 -9.78 12.17 7.33
C THR A 99 -9.35 11.82 5.90
N ILE A 100 -9.47 10.55 5.49
CA ILE A 100 -9.08 10.15 4.13
C ILE A 100 -9.86 10.90 3.04
N ASP A 101 -11.14 11.18 3.26
CA ASP A 101 -11.97 11.89 2.29
C ASP A 101 -11.64 13.39 2.23
N GLU A 102 -11.26 14.01 3.36
CA GLU A 102 -10.71 15.38 3.39
C GLU A 102 -9.35 15.44 2.69
N PHE A 103 -8.46 14.48 2.95
CA PHE A 103 -7.12 14.38 2.33
C PHE A 103 -7.21 14.24 0.81
N LYS A 104 -8.16 13.44 0.32
CA LYS A 104 -8.41 13.22 -1.12
C LYS A 104 -9.29 14.30 -1.75
N GLY A 105 -9.69 15.34 -1.01
CA GLY A 105 -10.52 16.44 -1.50
C GLY A 105 -11.95 16.06 -1.88
N ARG A 106 -12.46 14.94 -1.35
CA ARG A 106 -13.82 14.43 -1.61
C ARG A 106 -14.85 15.06 -0.69
N GLU A 107 -14.46 15.32 0.56
CA GLU A 107 -15.28 16.01 1.54
C GLU A 107 -14.64 17.34 1.95
N VAL A 108 -15.50 18.29 2.34
CA VAL A 108 -15.05 19.56 2.94
C VAL A 108 -14.66 19.30 4.39
N CYS A 109 -13.46 19.74 4.78
CA CYS A 109 -13.03 19.66 6.15
C CYS A 109 -13.75 20.72 6.99
N LYS A 110 -14.49 20.29 8.01
CA LYS A 110 -15.19 21.18 8.94
C LYS A 110 -14.62 21.05 10.35
N ARG A 111 -13.83 22.02 10.81
CA ARG A 111 -13.21 22.00 12.15
C ARG A 111 -13.34 23.35 12.82
N ASN A 112 -13.67 23.32 14.11
CA ASN A 112 -13.73 24.49 14.98
C ASN A 112 -14.53 25.65 14.35
N GLY A 113 -15.67 25.36 13.71
CA GLY A 113 -16.54 26.35 13.06
C GLY A 113 -16.06 26.86 11.69
N HIS A 114 -14.93 26.37 11.18
CA HIS A 114 -14.36 26.74 9.88
C HIS A 114 -14.56 25.63 8.86
N GLU A 115 -14.64 26.01 7.59
CA GLU A 115 -14.72 25.08 6.45
C GLU A 115 -13.53 25.27 5.51
N PHE A 116 -12.86 24.16 5.19
CA PHE A 116 -11.73 24.12 4.27
C PHE A 116 -11.96 23.10 3.16
N ARG A 117 -11.64 23.48 1.93
CA ARG A 117 -11.59 22.55 0.80
C ARG A 117 -10.14 22.31 0.42
N PHE A 118 -9.63 21.15 0.81
CA PHE A 118 -8.27 20.72 0.47
C PHE A 118 -8.24 19.95 -0.85
N ARG A 119 -7.05 19.88 -1.43
CA ARG A 119 -6.70 18.98 -2.54
C ARG A 119 -5.54 18.10 -2.11
N GLU A 120 -5.38 16.95 -2.75
CA GLU A 120 -4.32 16.00 -2.42
C GLU A 120 -2.91 16.62 -2.59
N GLU A 121 -2.74 17.56 -3.53
CA GLU A 121 -1.48 18.28 -3.77
C GLU A 121 -1.14 19.30 -2.67
N ASP A 122 -2.13 19.75 -1.89
CA ASP A 122 -1.88 20.65 -0.75
C ASP A 122 -1.02 19.98 0.32
N PHE A 123 -0.98 18.64 0.31
CA PHE A 123 -0.19 17.81 1.21
C PHE A 123 1.17 17.40 0.62
N ASP A 124 1.55 17.85 -0.58
CA ASP A 124 2.85 17.51 -1.17
C ASP A 124 4.03 18.01 -0.33
N ASN A 125 5.06 17.19 -0.20
CA ASN A 125 6.30 17.59 0.46
C ASN A 125 7.14 18.49 -0.46
N ARG A 126 6.99 19.81 -0.29
CA ARG A 126 7.68 20.85 -1.08
C ARG A 126 9.20 20.87 -0.89
N ASN A 127 9.72 20.24 0.15
CA ASN A 127 11.16 20.19 0.42
C ASN A 127 11.87 19.09 -0.39
N THR A 128 11.13 18.32 -1.19
CA THR A 128 11.70 17.24 -2.00
C THR A 128 11.76 17.60 -3.48
N LYS A 129 12.91 17.33 -4.11
CA LYS A 129 13.05 17.38 -5.56
C LYS A 129 12.62 16.05 -6.15
N THR A 130 11.58 16.06 -6.98
CA THR A 130 11.11 14.87 -7.70
C THR A 130 12.09 14.55 -8.83
N ALA A 131 12.87 13.47 -8.71
CA ALA A 131 13.80 13.05 -9.77
C ALA A 131 13.06 12.44 -10.96
N PHE A 132 11.95 11.74 -10.72
CA PHE A 132 11.06 11.24 -11.76
C PHE A 132 9.63 11.07 -11.25
N THR A 133 8.63 11.40 -12.07
CA THR A 133 7.23 11.08 -11.80
C THR A 133 6.83 9.90 -12.68
N ALA A 134 6.66 8.73 -12.07
CA ALA A 134 5.93 7.62 -12.65
C ALA A 134 4.55 7.51 -11.97
N THR A 135 3.62 6.73 -12.50
CA THR A 135 2.35 6.45 -11.82
C THR A 135 2.36 5.00 -11.37
N SER A 136 2.12 4.75 -10.07
CA SER A 136 2.03 3.37 -9.59
C SER A 136 0.76 2.73 -10.13
N GLY A 137 0.77 1.40 -10.26
CA GLY A 137 -0.46 0.61 -10.35
C GLY A 137 -1.28 0.60 -9.05
N GLY A 138 -0.83 1.33 -8.01
CA GLY A 138 -1.47 1.45 -6.72
C GLY A 138 -2.68 2.38 -6.74
N THR A 139 -3.72 1.94 -6.04
CA THR A 139 -5.15 2.07 -6.32
C THR A 139 -5.86 3.30 -5.73
N ARG A 140 -5.14 4.33 -5.29
CA ARG A 140 -5.75 5.49 -4.61
C ARG A 140 -5.64 6.71 -5.50
N SER A 141 -6.79 7.18 -6.04
CA SER A 141 -7.05 8.49 -6.71
C SER A 141 -6.05 8.96 -7.78
N ALA A 142 -6.53 9.48 -8.91
CA ALA A 142 -5.73 9.99 -10.05
C ALA A 142 -4.51 9.15 -10.54
N GLY A 143 -4.22 8.00 -9.93
CA GLY A 143 -2.86 7.50 -9.72
C GLY A 143 -2.02 8.53 -8.95
N THR A 144 -1.81 8.36 -7.64
CA THR A 144 -0.78 9.15 -6.92
C THR A 144 0.55 8.91 -7.64
N PRO A 145 1.22 9.96 -8.17
CA PRO A 145 2.50 9.80 -8.82
C PRO A 145 3.48 9.12 -7.85
N ILE A 146 4.12 8.03 -8.27
CA ILE A 146 5.42 7.65 -7.70
C ILE A 146 6.36 8.78 -8.07
N MET A 147 6.48 9.75 -7.17
CA MET A 147 7.61 10.65 -7.16
C MET A 147 8.81 9.81 -6.73
N MET A 148 9.53 9.26 -7.71
CA MET A 148 10.82 8.63 -7.44
C MET A 148 11.78 9.74 -7.06
N ASN A 149 11.84 10.01 -5.77
CA ASN A 149 12.89 10.77 -5.13
C ASN A 149 13.91 9.75 -4.63
N PHE A 150 15.15 9.82 -5.09
CA PHE A 150 16.21 8.88 -4.65
C PHE A 150 16.49 8.96 -3.15
N GLY A 151 16.24 10.10 -2.50
CA GLY A 151 16.26 10.21 -1.03
C GLY A 151 15.16 9.37 -0.38
N TYR A 152 13.96 9.35 -0.97
CA TYR A 152 12.86 8.51 -0.50
C TYR A 152 13.13 7.03 -0.75
N VAL A 153 13.67 6.68 -1.92
CA VAL A 153 14.08 5.30 -2.21
C VAL A 153 15.16 4.86 -1.23
N LYS A 154 16.15 5.71 -0.92
CA LYS A 154 17.15 5.43 0.13
C LYS A 154 16.50 5.16 1.48
N ASP A 155 15.47 5.93 1.86
CA ASP A 155 14.73 5.72 3.09
C ASP A 155 14.01 4.36 3.11
N CYS A 156 13.41 3.94 1.99
CA CYS A 156 12.86 2.59 1.83
C CYS A 156 13.95 1.49 1.91
N SER A 157 15.15 1.77 1.37
CA SER A 157 16.29 0.84 1.41
C SER A 157 16.82 0.58 2.79
N ILE A 158 16.79 1.59 3.68
CA ILE A 158 17.12 1.38 5.10
C ILE A 158 16.19 0.32 5.70
N PHE A 159 14.88 0.45 5.44
CA PHE A 159 13.88 -0.52 5.90
C PHE A 159 14.13 -1.92 5.32
N HIS A 160 14.29 -2.05 3.99
CA HIS A 160 14.45 -3.38 3.39
C HIS A 160 15.73 -4.07 3.85
N ASN A 161 16.82 -3.33 4.08
CA ASN A 161 18.07 -3.91 4.58
C ASN A 161 17.87 -4.54 5.96
N ILE A 162 17.27 -3.81 6.90
CA ILE A 162 17.01 -4.34 8.25
C ILE A 162 15.96 -5.45 8.25
N LEU A 163 15.01 -5.47 7.29
CA LEU A 163 14.03 -6.55 7.14
C LEU A 163 14.70 -7.84 6.69
N ILE A 164 15.52 -7.75 5.65
CA ILE A 164 16.25 -8.89 5.10
C ILE A 164 17.17 -9.47 6.17
N ASP A 165 17.88 -8.63 6.93
CA ASP A 165 18.67 -9.12 8.07
C ASP A 165 17.79 -9.74 9.18
N ALA A 166 16.64 -9.15 9.51
CA ALA A 166 15.76 -9.68 10.57
C ALA A 166 15.36 -11.14 10.32
N PHE A 167 15.11 -11.49 9.07
CA PHE A 167 14.71 -12.84 8.65
C PHE A 167 15.88 -13.69 8.12
N ASP A 168 17.13 -13.26 8.30
CA ASP A 168 18.34 -13.96 7.85
C ASP A 168 18.38 -14.20 6.32
N LEU A 169 17.81 -13.27 5.55
CA LEU A 169 17.67 -13.36 4.09
C LEU A 169 18.84 -12.76 3.30
N SER A 170 19.87 -12.27 3.99
CA SER A 170 21.00 -11.55 3.37
C SER A 170 21.80 -12.41 2.40
N TYR A 171 21.80 -13.73 2.53
CA TYR A 171 22.50 -14.65 1.62
C TYR A 171 21.60 -15.20 0.52
N TYR A 172 20.29 -15.12 0.69
CA TYR A 172 19.36 -15.67 -0.28
C TYR A 172 19.23 -14.78 -1.53
N PRO A 173 19.07 -15.40 -2.71
CA PRO A 173 18.69 -14.69 -3.92
C PRO A 173 17.31 -14.05 -3.80
N CYS A 174 17.09 -13.00 -4.59
CA CYS A 174 15.87 -12.23 -4.61
C CYS A 174 15.12 -12.38 -5.94
N VAL A 175 13.80 -12.50 -5.86
CA VAL A 175 12.89 -12.35 -7.00
C VAL A 175 11.96 -11.17 -6.74
N VAL A 176 11.79 -10.30 -7.75
CA VAL A 176 10.79 -9.22 -7.71
C VAL A 176 9.63 -9.62 -8.60
N TRP A 177 8.40 -9.61 -8.07
CA TRP A 177 7.21 -9.88 -8.86
C TRP A 177 6.15 -8.79 -8.63
N PHE A 178 6.32 -7.69 -9.38
CA PHE A 178 5.49 -6.49 -9.31
C PHE A 178 5.42 -5.79 -10.68
N PRO A 179 4.29 -5.14 -11.01
CA PRO A 179 4.13 -4.48 -12.31
C PRO A 179 4.73 -3.08 -12.35
N GLY A 180 5.11 -2.67 -13.58
CA GLY A 180 5.38 -1.28 -13.95
C GLY A 180 6.39 -0.54 -13.05
N ALA A 181 6.05 0.69 -12.69
CA ALA A 181 6.92 1.57 -11.91
C ALA A 181 7.10 1.14 -10.44
N LEU A 182 6.15 0.39 -9.87
CA LEU A 182 6.30 -0.16 -8.52
C LEU A 182 7.40 -1.23 -8.49
N GLY A 183 7.42 -2.13 -9.49
CA GLY A 183 8.52 -3.07 -9.66
C GLY A 183 9.86 -2.38 -9.84
N ALA A 184 9.91 -1.29 -10.63
CA ALA A 184 11.15 -0.52 -10.84
C ALA A 184 11.68 0.11 -9.54
N LEU A 185 10.78 0.66 -8.70
CA LEU A 185 11.13 1.22 -7.40
C LEU A 185 11.72 0.13 -6.49
N ILE A 186 11.07 -1.03 -6.40
CA ILE A 186 11.53 -2.16 -5.58
C ILE A 186 12.88 -2.69 -6.07
N VAL A 187 13.09 -2.77 -7.39
CA VAL A 187 14.40 -3.19 -7.95
C VAL A 187 15.50 -2.21 -7.55
N ILE A 188 15.30 -0.90 -7.72
CA ILE A 188 16.32 0.11 -7.35
C ILE A 188 16.59 0.07 -5.83
N ASP A 189 15.55 -0.11 -5.05
CA ASP A 189 15.61 -0.22 -3.60
C ASP A 189 16.47 -1.42 -3.15
N ILE A 190 16.24 -2.60 -3.73
CA ILE A 190 17.03 -3.82 -3.45
C ILE A 190 18.47 -3.69 -3.94
N VAL A 191 18.68 -3.01 -5.08
CA VAL A 191 20.03 -2.72 -5.60
C VAL A 191 20.81 -1.79 -4.69
N LYS A 192 20.14 -0.83 -4.07
CA LYS A 192 20.78 0.11 -3.14
C LYS A 192 21.43 -0.60 -1.95
N ILE A 193 20.89 -1.74 -1.54
CA ILE A 193 21.39 -2.55 -0.41
C ILE A 193 22.34 -3.67 -0.87
N GLY A 194 22.88 -3.59 -2.09
CA GLY A 194 23.88 -4.53 -2.63
C GLY A 194 23.30 -5.83 -3.15
N LYS A 195 21.98 -5.93 -3.37
CA LYS A 195 21.34 -7.13 -3.92
C LYS A 195 20.85 -6.91 -5.35
N ILE A 196 21.03 -7.92 -6.19
CA ILE A 196 20.54 -7.90 -7.57
C ILE A 196 19.45 -8.97 -7.70
N PRO A 197 18.22 -8.62 -8.13
CA PRO A 197 17.20 -9.63 -8.38
C PRO A 197 17.62 -10.60 -9.48
N GLU A 198 17.48 -11.90 -9.23
CA GLU A 198 17.72 -12.97 -10.22
C GLU A 198 16.68 -12.94 -11.34
N ARG A 199 15.44 -12.60 -10.95
CA ARG A 199 14.29 -12.48 -11.85
C ARG A 199 13.46 -11.27 -11.46
N TRP A 200 12.89 -10.64 -12.48
CA TRP A 200 11.87 -9.61 -12.32
C TRP A 200 10.67 -9.97 -13.17
N PHE A 201 9.56 -10.34 -12.54
CA PHE A 201 8.28 -10.62 -13.19
C PHE A 201 7.30 -9.45 -13.04
N SER A 202 6.42 -9.27 -14.02
CA SER A 202 5.34 -8.27 -14.04
C SER A 202 4.00 -8.94 -14.33
N GLN A 203 3.00 -8.69 -13.49
CA GLN A 203 1.62 -9.20 -13.62
C GLN A 203 0.82 -8.52 -14.74
N VAL A 204 1.36 -7.45 -15.33
CA VAL A 204 0.62 -6.58 -16.26
C VAL A 204 1.33 -6.50 -17.60
N PRO A 205 0.63 -6.71 -18.74
CA PRO A 205 1.26 -6.73 -20.04
C PRO A 205 1.75 -5.35 -20.49
N TRP A 206 2.89 -5.34 -21.16
CA TRP A 206 3.55 -4.14 -21.67
C TRP A 206 2.70 -3.38 -22.71
N VAL A 207 1.89 -4.10 -23.49
CA VAL A 207 1.02 -3.54 -24.54
C VAL A 207 -0.16 -2.74 -23.96
N PHE A 208 -0.62 -3.04 -22.75
CA PHE A 208 -1.74 -2.33 -22.11
C PHE A 208 -1.29 -1.04 -21.43
N GLN A 209 -0.03 -0.97 -21.00
CA GLN A 209 0.62 0.29 -20.65
C GLN A 209 0.69 1.25 -21.86
N MET A 210 0.57 0.77 -23.11
CA MET A 210 0.55 1.60 -24.33
C MET A 210 -0.83 2.15 -24.73
N ARG A 211 -1.94 1.51 -24.34
CA ARG A 211 -3.31 1.93 -24.78
C ARG A 211 -3.93 3.04 -23.94
N ASN A 212 -3.51 3.20 -22.68
CA ASN A 212 -3.96 4.30 -21.84
C ASN A 212 -3.09 5.53 -22.13
N LYS A 213 -3.65 6.55 -22.82
CA LYS A 213 -2.99 7.84 -23.15
C LYS A 213 -2.43 8.63 -21.94
N ARG A 214 -2.59 8.15 -20.71
CA ARG A 214 -2.01 8.68 -19.45
C ARG A 214 -0.80 7.88 -18.93
N PHE A 215 -0.65 6.61 -19.30
CA PHE A 215 0.60 5.86 -19.12
C PHE A 215 1.44 6.10 -20.36
N SER A 216 2.44 6.99 -20.31
CA SER A 216 3.39 7.04 -21.41
C SER A 216 4.33 5.85 -21.27
N SER A 217 3.96 4.72 -21.89
CA SER A 217 4.78 3.52 -22.03
C SER A 217 6.24 3.81 -22.38
N LEU A 218 6.50 4.90 -23.10
CA LEU A 218 7.85 5.39 -23.39
C LEU A 218 8.62 5.82 -22.12
N LYS A 219 8.00 6.50 -21.15
CA LYS A 219 8.67 6.93 -19.91
C LYS A 219 9.07 5.75 -19.05
N ASP A 220 8.19 4.77 -18.87
CA ASP A 220 8.50 3.57 -18.10
C ASP A 220 9.57 2.72 -18.81
N ALA A 221 9.47 2.58 -20.14
CA ALA A 221 10.50 1.94 -20.95
C ALA A 221 11.87 2.65 -20.83
N LEU A 222 11.88 3.97 -20.92
CA LEU A 222 13.10 4.78 -20.77
C LEU A 222 13.68 4.64 -19.37
N MET A 223 12.85 4.69 -18.33
CA MET A 223 13.25 4.47 -16.94
C MET A 223 13.92 3.09 -16.76
N ILE A 224 13.26 2.01 -17.18
CA ILE A 224 13.77 0.63 -17.07
C ILE A 224 15.07 0.48 -17.87
N ASN A 225 15.14 1.05 -19.08
CA ASN A 225 16.35 0.96 -19.89
C ASN A 225 17.50 1.78 -19.29
N SER A 226 17.25 2.98 -18.77
CA SER A 226 18.23 3.78 -18.03
C SER A 226 18.74 3.05 -16.81
N MET A 227 17.85 2.41 -16.04
CA MET A 227 18.25 1.55 -14.91
C MET A 227 19.26 0.50 -15.32
N ARG A 228 19.02 -0.18 -16.45
CA ARG A 228 19.91 -1.24 -16.94
C ARG A 228 21.22 -0.71 -17.49
N VAL A 229 21.19 0.42 -18.22
CA VAL A 229 22.40 1.03 -18.81
C VAL A 229 23.30 1.61 -17.72
N ILE A 230 22.73 2.40 -16.81
CA ILE A 230 23.46 3.01 -15.70
C ILE A 230 23.88 1.93 -14.70
N GLY A 231 23.03 0.94 -14.41
CA GLY A 231 23.41 -0.23 -13.61
C GLY A 231 24.66 -0.91 -14.16
N LYS A 232 24.73 -1.19 -15.46
CA LYS A 232 25.92 -1.78 -16.10
C LYS A 232 27.17 -0.93 -15.94
N LYS A 233 27.06 0.40 -15.99
CA LYS A 233 28.18 1.32 -15.73
C LYS A 233 28.77 1.12 -14.32
N HIS A 234 27.95 0.75 -13.35
CA HIS A 234 28.33 0.42 -11.98
C HIS A 234 28.53 -1.08 -11.72
N GLY A 235 28.63 -1.92 -12.76
CA GLY A 235 28.83 -3.37 -12.63
C GLY A 235 27.58 -4.17 -12.26
N ILE A 236 26.40 -3.53 -12.25
CA ILE A 236 25.13 -4.13 -11.84
C ILE A 236 24.34 -4.59 -13.08
N ASN A 237 24.13 -5.90 -13.19
CA ASN A 237 23.40 -6.51 -14.31
C ASN A 237 21.92 -6.72 -13.97
N LEU A 238 21.09 -5.68 -14.16
CA LEU A 238 19.67 -5.77 -13.85
C LEU A 238 18.88 -6.60 -14.88
N PRO A 239 17.98 -7.50 -14.41
CA PRO A 239 17.07 -8.22 -15.30
C PRO A 239 16.07 -7.25 -15.95
N LYS A 240 15.50 -7.66 -17.09
CA LYS A 240 14.32 -6.99 -17.65
C LYS A 240 13.07 -7.53 -16.97
N PRO A 241 12.00 -6.72 -16.81
CA PRO A 241 10.72 -7.23 -16.37
C PRO A 241 10.17 -8.19 -17.43
N GLU A 242 9.92 -9.42 -17.03
CA GLU A 242 9.24 -10.43 -17.82
C GLU A 242 7.74 -10.41 -17.49
N PHE A 243 6.90 -10.20 -18.51
CA PHE A 243 5.46 -10.24 -18.31
C PHE A 243 4.98 -11.68 -18.13
N ILE A 244 4.26 -11.92 -17.04
CA ILE A 244 3.58 -13.18 -16.74
C ILE A 244 2.11 -12.89 -16.54
N ASP A 245 1.25 -13.52 -17.36
CA ASP A 245 -0.19 -13.51 -17.12
C ASP A 245 -0.54 -14.48 -15.99
N PHE A 246 -1.70 -14.28 -15.36
CA PHE A 246 -2.15 -15.12 -14.24
C PHE A 246 -2.19 -16.61 -14.61
N ASP A 247 -2.62 -16.95 -15.84
CA ASP A 247 -2.66 -18.33 -16.33
C ASP A 247 -1.28 -18.97 -16.52
N ASN A 248 -0.22 -18.15 -16.61
CA ASN A 248 1.16 -18.59 -16.80
C ASN A 248 2.00 -18.47 -15.52
N THR A 249 1.36 -18.33 -14.35
CA THR A 249 2.05 -18.24 -13.05
C THR A 249 2.97 -19.43 -12.78
N ILE A 250 2.72 -20.59 -13.42
CA ILE A 250 3.62 -21.75 -13.34
C ILE A 250 5.07 -21.43 -13.72
N ARG A 251 5.31 -20.51 -14.66
CA ARG A 251 6.68 -20.10 -15.05
C ARG A 251 7.40 -19.37 -13.91
N VAL A 252 6.67 -18.67 -13.06
CA VAL A 252 7.23 -18.03 -11.85
C VAL A 252 7.59 -19.11 -10.82
N VAL A 253 6.72 -20.10 -10.67
CA VAL A 253 6.94 -21.24 -9.75
C VAL A 253 8.15 -22.07 -10.18
N GLU A 254 8.26 -22.42 -11.47
CA GLU A 254 9.43 -23.11 -12.04
C GLU A 254 10.72 -22.32 -11.80
N ALA A 255 10.71 -21.01 -12.07
CA ALA A 255 11.87 -20.16 -11.84
C ALA A 255 12.26 -20.07 -10.35
N ILE A 256 11.28 -20.05 -9.44
CA ILE A 256 11.53 -20.10 -7.99
C ILE A 256 12.16 -21.45 -7.60
N SER A 257 11.60 -22.57 -8.08
CA SER A 257 12.13 -23.92 -7.86
C SER A 257 13.59 -24.03 -8.32
N GLU A 258 13.90 -23.56 -9.54
CA GLU A 258 15.28 -23.56 -10.07
C GLU A 258 16.26 -22.75 -9.22
N ILE A 259 15.79 -21.67 -8.58
CA ILE A 259 16.62 -20.84 -7.69
C ILE A 259 16.85 -21.58 -6.37
N ILE A 260 15.81 -22.20 -5.81
CA ILE A 260 15.88 -22.95 -4.56
C ILE A 260 16.80 -24.16 -4.70
N GLU A 261 16.69 -24.92 -5.79
CA GLU A 261 17.57 -26.07 -6.08
C GLU A 261 19.06 -25.69 -6.06
N LYS A 262 19.39 -24.44 -6.41
CA LYS A 262 20.79 -23.95 -6.46
C LYS A 262 21.25 -23.28 -5.17
N ASN A 263 20.34 -22.77 -4.35
CA ASN A 263 20.66 -21.85 -3.25
C ASN A 263 19.99 -22.20 -1.91
N GLU A 264 19.28 -23.32 -1.81
CA GLU A 264 18.54 -23.81 -0.63
C GLU A 264 17.42 -22.86 -0.14
N GLY A 265 17.16 -21.77 -0.86
CA GLY A 265 16.11 -20.81 -0.52
C GLY A 265 16.16 -19.55 -1.38
N CYS A 266 15.11 -18.76 -1.30
CA CYS A 266 15.03 -17.44 -1.92
C CYS A 266 14.02 -16.57 -1.18
N PHE A 267 14.03 -15.26 -1.46
CA PHE A 267 12.91 -14.40 -1.07
C PHE A 267 12.28 -13.71 -2.27
N VAL A 268 10.96 -13.62 -2.25
CA VAL A 268 10.13 -13.11 -3.33
C VAL A 268 9.31 -11.94 -2.81
N THR A 269 9.56 -10.74 -3.34
CA THR A 269 8.76 -9.56 -3.02
C THR A 269 7.60 -9.47 -4.00
N THR A 270 6.36 -9.63 -3.52
CA THR A 270 5.15 -9.69 -4.37
C THR A 270 3.86 -9.27 -3.64
N LEU A 271 2.71 -9.40 -4.31
CA LEU A 271 1.38 -9.20 -3.72
C LEU A 271 0.93 -10.47 -2.99
N THR A 272 0.16 -10.33 -1.90
CA THR A 272 -0.31 -11.48 -1.11
C THR A 272 -1.06 -12.52 -1.97
N SER A 273 -1.93 -12.07 -2.88
CA SER A 273 -2.63 -12.97 -3.81
C SER A 273 -1.72 -13.67 -4.80
N SER A 274 -0.63 -13.02 -5.24
CA SER A 274 0.34 -13.58 -6.16
C SER A 274 1.12 -14.70 -5.49
N ALA A 275 1.56 -14.49 -4.24
CA ALA A 275 2.19 -15.51 -3.42
C ALA A 275 1.27 -16.74 -3.21
N LEU A 276 0.01 -16.51 -2.82
CA LEU A 276 -0.98 -17.58 -2.65
C LEU A 276 -1.17 -18.40 -3.93
N ARG A 277 -1.30 -17.72 -5.08
CA ARG A 277 -1.45 -18.37 -6.39
C ARG A 277 -0.24 -19.22 -6.76
N ALA A 278 0.97 -18.72 -6.51
CA ALA A 278 2.20 -19.48 -6.75
C ALA A 278 2.24 -20.75 -5.89
N CYS A 279 1.88 -20.68 -4.61
CA CYS A 279 1.88 -21.83 -3.71
C CYS A 279 0.89 -22.92 -4.14
N LYS A 280 -0.30 -22.53 -4.60
CA LYS A 280 -1.28 -23.49 -5.12
C LYS A 280 -0.81 -24.17 -6.39
N ILE A 281 -0.29 -23.40 -7.35
CA ILE A 281 0.20 -23.94 -8.62
C ILE A 281 1.38 -24.89 -8.37
N ALA A 282 2.27 -24.55 -7.43
CA ALA A 282 3.35 -25.44 -7.02
C ALA A 282 2.80 -26.79 -6.51
N LYS A 283 1.81 -26.75 -5.62
CA LYS A 283 1.17 -27.94 -5.06
C LYS A 283 0.41 -28.77 -6.09
N GLU A 284 -0.34 -28.13 -6.98
CA GLU A 284 -1.09 -28.80 -8.06
C GLU A 284 -0.17 -29.52 -9.05
N ASN A 285 1.03 -29.00 -9.28
CA ASN A 285 2.00 -29.54 -10.23
C ASN A 285 3.13 -30.33 -9.56
N GLY A 286 3.09 -30.49 -8.24
CA GLY A 286 4.14 -31.18 -7.47
C GLY A 286 5.52 -30.53 -7.57
N ILE A 287 5.59 -29.21 -7.74
CA ILE A 287 6.84 -28.44 -7.80
C ILE A 287 7.22 -28.00 -6.39
N GLU A 288 8.47 -28.25 -6.00
CA GLU A 288 8.98 -27.92 -4.67
C GLU A 288 9.40 -26.44 -4.60
N ILE A 289 8.82 -25.71 -3.64
CA ILE A 289 9.17 -24.31 -3.37
C ILE A 289 9.48 -24.08 -1.88
N GLU A 290 9.83 -25.16 -1.17
CA GLU A 290 10.25 -25.10 0.22
C GLU A 290 11.50 -24.21 0.36
N GLY A 291 11.54 -23.36 1.40
CA GLY A 291 12.60 -22.36 1.56
C GLY A 291 12.34 -21.02 0.85
N THR A 292 11.15 -20.82 0.27
CA THR A 292 10.70 -19.52 -0.23
C THR A 292 10.20 -18.61 0.90
N TYR A 293 10.68 -17.37 0.96
CA TYR A 293 10.14 -16.31 1.81
C TYR A 293 9.39 -15.27 0.97
N PHE A 294 8.07 -15.23 1.08
CA PHE A 294 7.25 -14.23 0.42
C PHE A 294 7.11 -12.97 1.27
N LEU A 295 7.71 -11.87 0.82
CA LEU A 295 7.50 -10.53 1.38
C LEU A 295 6.29 -9.93 0.67
N VAL A 296 5.15 -9.92 1.36
CA VAL A 296 3.85 -9.65 0.73
C VAL A 296 3.24 -8.34 1.16
N SER A 297 2.67 -7.63 0.20
CA SER A 297 1.91 -6.41 0.43
C SER A 297 0.61 -6.40 -0.35
N GLY A 298 -0.15 -5.33 -0.21
CA GLY A 298 -1.32 -5.06 -1.03
C GLY A 298 -2.61 -5.68 -0.53
N GLU A 299 -2.57 -6.63 0.41
CA GLU A 299 -3.74 -7.20 1.09
C GLU A 299 -3.39 -7.63 2.53
N PRO A 300 -4.36 -7.63 3.46
CA PRO A 300 -4.21 -8.30 4.74
C PRO A 300 -3.87 -9.79 4.56
N VAL A 301 -2.90 -10.27 5.34
CA VAL A 301 -2.60 -11.69 5.46
C VAL A 301 -3.54 -12.27 6.51
N THR A 302 -4.46 -13.15 6.11
CA THR A 302 -5.37 -13.86 7.00
C THR A 302 -4.79 -15.21 7.40
N ASP A 303 -5.31 -15.82 8.47
CA ASP A 303 -4.87 -17.14 8.94
C ASP A 303 -4.99 -18.20 7.83
N SER A 304 -6.05 -18.13 7.03
CA SER A 304 -6.25 -19.03 5.89
C SER A 304 -5.17 -18.87 4.84
N LYS A 305 -4.86 -17.63 4.44
CA LYS A 305 -3.81 -17.33 3.44
C LYS A 305 -2.43 -17.78 3.95
N LYS A 306 -2.12 -17.48 5.21
CA LYS A 306 -0.86 -17.91 5.84
C LYS A 306 -0.75 -19.43 5.84
N LYS A 307 -1.78 -20.14 6.30
CA LYS A 307 -1.81 -21.60 6.33
C LYS A 307 -1.64 -22.22 4.94
N GLU A 308 -2.29 -21.69 3.91
CA GLU A 308 -2.16 -22.21 2.56
C GLU A 308 -0.75 -22.00 2.01
N ILE A 309 -0.18 -20.81 2.18
CA ILE A 309 1.21 -20.50 1.78
C ILE A 309 2.21 -21.38 2.55
N GLU A 310 2.05 -21.52 3.86
CA GLU A 310 2.96 -22.33 4.68
C GLU A 310 2.82 -23.83 4.40
N SER A 311 1.67 -24.29 3.87
CA SER A 311 1.48 -25.69 3.47
C SER A 311 2.35 -26.12 2.29
N SER A 312 2.93 -25.18 1.53
CA SER A 312 3.90 -25.47 0.46
C SER A 312 5.36 -25.37 0.91
N GLY A 313 5.63 -25.29 2.23
CA GLY A 313 6.98 -25.11 2.78
C GLY A 313 7.53 -23.69 2.64
N ALA A 314 6.72 -22.74 2.17
CA ALA A 314 7.07 -21.33 2.09
C ALA A 314 6.76 -20.60 3.41
N LYS A 315 7.29 -19.38 3.56
CA LYS A 315 6.98 -18.48 4.67
C LYS A 315 6.42 -17.17 4.13
N VAL A 316 5.50 -16.55 4.87
CA VAL A 316 4.90 -15.26 4.51
C VAL A 316 5.29 -14.19 5.51
N ILE A 317 5.73 -13.04 5.01
CA ILE A 317 6.13 -11.87 5.80
C ILE A 317 5.23 -10.71 5.38
N PRO A 318 4.29 -10.26 6.23
CA PRO A 318 3.41 -9.15 5.89
C PRO A 318 4.18 -7.83 5.81
N TYR A 319 3.74 -6.97 4.91
CA TYR A 319 4.22 -5.60 4.72
C TYR A 319 3.03 -4.65 4.68
N TYR A 320 2.97 -3.73 5.65
CA TYR A 320 1.92 -2.72 5.76
C TYR A 320 2.48 -1.34 5.42
N GLY A 321 1.89 -0.70 4.42
CA GLY A 321 2.35 0.61 3.95
C GLY A 321 1.35 1.29 3.03
N SER A 322 1.68 2.52 2.65
CA SER A 322 0.96 3.28 1.63
C SER A 322 1.95 4.08 0.80
N MET A 323 1.54 4.54 -0.38
CA MET A 323 2.39 5.40 -1.20
C MET A 323 2.58 6.77 -0.55
N GLU A 324 1.60 7.23 0.23
CA GLU A 324 1.62 8.52 0.90
C GLU A 324 2.52 8.51 2.14
N ALA A 325 2.43 7.47 2.98
CA ALA A 325 3.16 7.39 4.24
C ALA A 325 4.49 6.63 4.16
N GLY A 326 4.69 5.84 3.09
CA GLY A 326 5.75 4.86 3.00
C GLY A 326 5.44 3.60 3.80
N VAL A 327 6.50 2.93 4.27
CA VAL A 327 6.35 1.72 5.07
C VAL A 327 5.87 2.10 6.46
N ILE A 328 4.73 1.55 6.87
CA ILE A 328 4.17 1.78 8.20
C ILE A 328 4.65 0.69 9.15
N GLY A 329 4.68 -0.56 8.69
CA GLY A 329 5.20 -1.68 9.45
C GLY A 329 5.43 -2.92 8.60
N SER A 330 6.10 -3.92 9.17
CA SER A 330 6.29 -5.23 8.52
C SER A 330 6.47 -6.34 9.55
N GLY A 331 6.30 -7.59 9.09
CA GLY A 331 6.13 -8.78 9.90
C GLY A 331 7.20 -8.97 10.99
N CYS A 332 6.75 -9.40 12.16
CA CYS A 332 7.63 -9.86 13.22
C CYS A 332 8.10 -11.31 12.95
N VAL A 333 9.39 -11.56 13.13
CA VAL A 333 9.97 -12.92 13.11
C VAL A 333 9.30 -13.83 14.16
N ASN A 334 8.99 -13.26 15.33
CA ASN A 334 8.34 -13.94 16.46
C ASN A 334 6.90 -13.43 16.62
N SER A 335 6.13 -13.55 15.54
CA SER A 335 4.75 -13.08 15.48
C SER A 335 3.83 -13.83 16.46
N LYS A 336 2.90 -13.08 17.08
CA LYS A 336 1.79 -13.66 17.88
C LYS A 336 0.53 -13.84 17.04
N GLU A 337 0.26 -12.87 16.17
CA GLU A 337 -0.87 -12.84 15.26
C GLU A 337 -0.36 -12.96 13.82
N THR A 338 -1.21 -13.42 12.90
CA THR A 338 -0.81 -13.67 11.50
C THR A 338 -0.35 -12.42 10.75
N ASP A 339 -0.94 -11.26 11.05
CA ASP A 339 -0.59 -9.96 10.45
C ASP A 339 0.21 -9.05 11.40
N ASP A 340 0.85 -9.63 12.42
CA ASP A 340 1.67 -8.94 13.41
C ASP A 340 2.90 -8.29 12.79
N CYS A 341 2.91 -6.96 12.78
CA CYS A 341 3.98 -6.14 12.22
C CYS A 341 4.59 -5.22 13.28
N HIS A 342 5.91 -5.05 13.25
CA HIS A 342 6.54 -3.93 13.95
C HIS A 342 6.22 -2.62 13.24
N ILE A 343 5.87 -1.59 13.99
CA ILE A 343 5.75 -0.22 13.47
C ILE A 343 7.15 0.32 13.19
N MET A 344 7.32 1.05 12.09
CA MET A 344 8.54 1.80 11.78
C MET A 344 8.64 3.06 12.64
N ASP A 345 8.72 2.86 13.96
CA ASP A 345 8.58 3.91 14.97
C ASP A 345 9.63 5.02 14.84
N HIS A 346 10.77 4.72 14.22
CA HIS A 346 11.83 5.66 13.93
C HIS A 346 11.46 6.77 12.92
N TYR A 347 10.34 6.68 12.20
CA TYR A 347 9.80 7.79 11.39
C TYR A 347 8.27 7.85 11.27
N ILE A 348 7.55 6.84 11.78
CA ILE A 348 6.10 6.81 11.86
C ILE A 348 5.66 6.95 13.31
N ALA A 349 4.69 7.82 13.54
CA ALA A 349 3.88 7.81 14.75
C ALA A 349 2.44 7.43 14.39
N LEU A 350 1.90 6.45 15.12
CA LEU A 350 0.57 5.90 14.91
C LEU A 350 -0.23 6.06 16.19
N ILE A 351 -1.40 6.68 16.11
CA ILE A 351 -2.37 6.74 17.21
C ILE A 351 -3.72 6.19 16.76
N GLN A 352 -4.52 5.75 17.71
CA GLN A 352 -5.92 5.37 17.49
C GLN A 352 -6.85 6.51 17.84
N TYR A 353 -7.84 6.76 16.99
CA TYR A 353 -8.89 7.75 17.17
C TYR A 353 -10.25 7.12 16.92
N LYS A 354 -11.17 7.29 17.88
CA LYS A 354 -12.51 6.73 17.79
C LYS A 354 -13.30 7.38 16.66
N LYS A 355 -13.71 6.57 15.69
CA LYS A 355 -14.51 7.00 14.55
C LYS A 355 -15.78 6.19 14.45
N LYS A 356 -16.91 6.90 14.41
CA LYS A 356 -18.18 6.31 13.98
C LYS A 356 -18.20 6.18 12.47
N VAL A 357 -18.08 4.97 11.96
CA VAL A 357 -18.17 4.69 10.54
C VAL A 357 -19.64 4.75 10.15
N LYS A 358 -20.09 5.91 9.66
CA LYS A 358 -21.51 6.19 9.31
C LYS A 358 -22.12 5.10 8.44
N LYS A 359 -21.33 4.56 7.50
CA LYS A 359 -21.73 3.52 6.54
C LYS A 359 -22.18 2.20 7.21
N PHE A 360 -21.56 1.83 8.33
CA PHE A 360 -21.81 0.55 9.02
C PHE A 360 -22.47 0.71 10.39
N GLY A 361 -22.57 1.95 10.88
CA GLY A 361 -23.10 2.23 12.21
C GLY A 361 -22.24 1.69 13.36
N VAL A 362 -20.99 1.30 13.08
CA VAL A 362 -20.02 0.81 14.09
C VAL A 362 -19.02 1.90 14.45
N GLU A 363 -18.52 1.84 15.67
CA GLU A 363 -17.37 2.62 16.12
C GLU A 363 -16.11 1.77 15.98
N VAL A 364 -15.06 2.34 15.40
CA VAL A 364 -13.74 1.71 15.26
C VAL A 364 -12.66 2.63 15.79
N ASP A 365 -11.58 2.04 16.27
CA ASP A 365 -10.36 2.75 16.65
C ASP A 365 -9.47 2.94 15.41
N ALA A 366 -9.83 3.94 14.61
CA ALA A 366 -9.17 4.23 13.34
C ALA A 366 -7.73 4.72 13.57
N PHE A 367 -6.82 4.31 12.69
CA PHE A 367 -5.45 4.79 12.72
C PHE A 367 -5.33 6.21 12.16
N LEU A 368 -4.69 7.08 12.92
CA LEU A 368 -4.15 8.35 12.44
C LEU A 368 -2.64 8.23 12.33
N ILE A 369 -2.12 8.50 11.14
CA ILE A 369 -0.72 8.34 10.76
C ILE A 369 -0.06 9.71 10.69
N THR A 370 1.08 9.82 11.37
CA THR A 370 2.03 10.93 11.19
C THR A 370 3.33 10.36 10.65
N SER A 371 3.81 10.87 9.53
CA SER A 371 5.09 10.49 8.92
C SER A 371 6.01 11.70 8.88
N PHE A 372 7.09 11.61 9.65
CA PHE A 372 8.13 12.62 9.70
C PHE A 372 9.39 12.18 8.94
N LEU A 373 9.22 11.26 7.98
CA LEU A 373 10.28 10.84 7.10
C LEU A 373 10.75 12.01 6.21
N PRO A 374 12.07 12.34 6.15
CA PRO A 374 12.60 13.50 5.45
C PRO A 374 12.16 13.61 3.98
N HIS A 375 12.19 12.49 3.27
CA HIS A 375 11.93 12.47 1.84
C HIS A 375 10.55 11.91 1.46
N ALA A 376 9.65 11.68 2.42
CA ALA A 376 8.30 11.22 2.11
C ALA A 376 7.62 12.15 1.10
N PRO A 377 6.85 11.61 0.14
CA PRO A 377 6.23 12.40 -0.92
C PRO A 377 5.15 13.34 -0.38
N LYS A 378 4.55 13.02 0.77
CA LYS A 378 3.49 13.79 1.42
C LYS A 378 3.89 14.23 2.82
N THR A 379 3.36 15.38 3.24
CA THR A 379 3.37 15.84 4.63
C THR A 379 2.15 15.25 5.32
N LEU A 380 2.36 14.30 6.24
CA LEU A 380 1.29 13.61 6.94
C LEU A 380 1.37 13.88 8.44
N LEU A 381 0.35 14.55 8.99
CA LEU A 381 0.17 14.79 10.42
C LEU A 381 -1.26 14.39 10.81
N ASN A 382 -1.40 13.36 11.66
CA ASN A 382 -2.70 12.83 12.08
C ASN A 382 -3.65 12.56 10.89
N VAL A 383 -3.16 11.86 9.86
CA VAL A 383 -3.98 11.55 8.68
C VAL A 383 -4.57 10.16 8.80
N GLU A 384 -5.88 10.07 8.65
CA GLU A 384 -6.61 8.81 8.57
C GLU A 384 -6.38 8.17 7.20
N MET A 385 -6.04 6.88 7.19
CA MET A 385 -5.90 6.10 5.95
C MET A 385 -7.02 5.09 5.72
N GLY A 386 -8.07 5.10 6.55
CA GLY A 386 -9.22 4.20 6.43
C GLY A 386 -8.99 2.80 7.01
N ASP A 387 -7.96 2.63 7.84
CA ASP A 387 -7.57 1.36 8.45
C ASP A 387 -7.65 1.45 9.98
N PHE A 388 -7.84 0.29 10.62
CA PHE A 388 -7.90 0.12 12.07
C PHE A 388 -7.28 -1.23 12.46
N GLY A 389 -6.99 -1.41 13.73
CA GLY A 389 -6.39 -2.62 14.29
C GLY A 389 -5.95 -2.36 15.72
N VAL A 390 -5.16 -3.26 16.28
CA VAL A 390 -4.62 -3.12 17.64
C VAL A 390 -3.21 -2.58 17.58
N ILE A 391 -2.88 -1.63 18.47
CA ILE A 391 -1.51 -1.18 18.71
C ILE A 391 -1.10 -1.70 20.10
N GLU A 392 0.02 -2.40 20.19
CA GLU A 392 0.58 -2.85 21.46
C GLU A 392 2.10 -2.58 21.52
N GLU A 393 2.66 -2.53 22.72
CA GLU A 393 4.10 -2.59 22.92
C GLU A 393 4.45 -3.94 23.55
N ARG A 394 5.41 -4.65 22.96
CA ARG A 394 5.73 -6.02 23.35
C ARG A 394 7.22 -6.32 23.16
N SER A 395 7.75 -7.16 24.05
CA SER A 395 9.05 -7.82 23.87
C SER A 395 8.87 -9.15 23.13
N CYS A 396 9.36 -9.22 21.89
CA CYS A 396 9.27 -10.39 21.01
C CYS A 396 10.60 -11.13 20.85
N GLY A 397 11.72 -10.58 21.33
CA GLY A 397 13.07 -11.12 21.29
C GLY A 397 13.78 -11.05 19.93
N CYS A 398 13.11 -10.54 18.89
CA CYS A 398 13.65 -10.53 17.53
C CYS A 398 14.75 -9.47 17.33
N LYS A 399 15.44 -9.50 16.19
CA LYS A 399 16.50 -8.52 15.88
C LYS A 399 16.00 -7.07 15.88
N TRP A 400 14.74 -6.82 15.51
CA TRP A 400 14.15 -5.48 15.50
C TRP A 400 13.83 -4.94 16.88
N GLU A 401 13.41 -5.78 17.84
CA GLU A 401 13.31 -5.34 19.24
C GLU A 401 14.67 -4.86 19.74
N LYS A 402 15.76 -5.57 19.39
CA LYS A 402 17.13 -5.19 19.79
C LYS A 402 17.57 -3.85 19.19
N LEU A 403 16.98 -3.45 18.05
CA LEU A 403 17.16 -2.11 17.47
C LEU A 403 16.29 -1.03 18.14
N GLY A 404 15.32 -1.42 18.98
CA GLY A 404 14.41 -0.53 19.68
C GLY A 404 12.99 -0.43 19.07
N LEU A 405 12.69 -1.20 18.02
CA LEU A 405 11.36 -1.25 17.42
C LEU A 405 10.45 -2.19 18.24
N LYS A 406 9.80 -1.67 19.28
CA LYS A 406 8.99 -2.48 20.23
C LYS A 406 7.48 -2.40 20.04
N LYS A 407 7.01 -1.43 19.25
CA LYS A 407 5.59 -1.26 18.98
C LYS A 407 5.16 -2.18 17.85
N HIS A 408 4.06 -2.87 18.08
CA HIS A 408 3.44 -3.80 17.16
C HIS A 408 2.05 -3.29 16.74
N ILE A 409 1.67 -3.66 15.52
CA ILE A 409 0.31 -3.56 15.02
C ILE A 409 -0.14 -4.93 14.51
N HIS A 410 -1.38 -5.28 14.79
CA HIS A 410 -1.98 -6.52 14.31
C HIS A 410 -3.50 -6.38 14.14
N THR A 411 -4.11 -7.39 13.54
CA THR A 411 -5.53 -7.41 13.18
C THR A 411 -5.90 -6.20 12.32
N ILE A 412 -5.05 -5.90 11.34
CA ILE A 412 -5.15 -4.71 10.49
C ILE A 412 -6.29 -4.91 9.50
N ARG A 413 -7.33 -4.08 9.57
CA ARG A 413 -8.50 -4.15 8.69
C ARG A 413 -8.80 -2.77 8.13
N SER A 414 -9.47 -2.73 6.98
CA SER A 414 -9.92 -1.48 6.37
C SER A 414 -11.42 -1.32 6.49
N PHE A 415 -11.88 -0.11 6.81
CA PHE A 415 -13.31 0.24 6.78
C PHE A 415 -13.68 1.09 5.56
N GLU A 416 -12.69 1.53 4.77
CA GLU A 416 -12.88 2.33 3.55
C GLU A 416 -12.57 1.57 2.26
N LYS A 417 -11.82 0.47 2.34
CA LYS A 417 -11.26 -0.23 1.18
C LYS A 417 -11.72 -1.66 1.10
N LEU A 418 -11.98 -2.10 -0.14
CA LEU A 418 -12.09 -3.51 -0.49
C LEU A 418 -10.83 -3.90 -1.23
N THR A 419 -10.19 -4.97 -0.78
CA THR A 419 -8.89 -5.35 -1.32
C THR A 419 -8.91 -6.80 -1.77
N GLY A 420 -8.59 -7.01 -3.04
CA GLY A 420 -8.55 -8.33 -3.65
C GLY A 420 -7.53 -8.33 -4.79
N GLU A 421 -6.83 -9.43 -4.96
CA GLU A 421 -5.78 -9.61 -5.96
C GLU A 421 -4.67 -8.54 -5.92
N GLY A 422 -4.33 -8.08 -4.71
CA GLY A 422 -3.33 -7.05 -4.41
C GLY A 422 -3.76 -5.63 -4.81
N MET A 423 -5.00 -5.48 -5.29
CA MET A 423 -5.57 -4.25 -5.78
C MET A 423 -6.72 -3.81 -4.87
N THR A 424 -6.78 -2.52 -4.59
CA THR A 424 -7.83 -1.92 -3.80
C THR A 424 -8.87 -1.25 -4.69
N ILE A 425 -10.15 -1.37 -4.36
CA ILE A 425 -11.18 -0.45 -4.84
C ILE A 425 -11.82 0.21 -3.62
N LEU A 426 -12.14 1.50 -3.77
CA LEU A 426 -12.82 2.24 -2.71
C LEU A 426 -14.24 1.72 -2.56
N ASN A 427 -14.63 1.49 -1.31
CA ASN A 427 -15.97 1.00 -1.01
C ASN A 427 -17.05 1.99 -1.52
N THR A 428 -16.76 3.29 -1.55
CA THR A 428 -17.68 4.33 -2.03
C THR A 428 -18.04 4.21 -3.51
N ASP A 429 -17.12 3.79 -4.37
CA ASP A 429 -17.39 3.66 -5.81
C ASP A 429 -18.28 2.44 -6.09
N LEU A 430 -18.04 1.33 -5.38
CA LEU A 430 -18.87 0.13 -5.45
C LEU A 430 -20.25 0.32 -4.81
N ILE A 431 -20.33 1.02 -3.67
CA ILE A 431 -21.61 1.37 -3.04
C ILE A 431 -22.46 2.22 -3.99
N ARG A 432 -21.89 3.24 -4.65
CA ARG A 432 -22.62 4.02 -5.66
C ARG A 432 -23.14 3.13 -6.78
N ILE A 433 -22.32 2.19 -7.27
CA ILE A 433 -22.75 1.27 -8.32
C ILE A 433 -23.94 0.43 -7.84
N VAL A 434 -23.87 -0.11 -6.63
CA VAL A 434 -24.90 -0.97 -6.04
C VAL A 434 -26.16 -0.21 -5.62
N GLU A 435 -26.04 1.05 -5.18
CA GLU A 435 -27.18 1.85 -4.71
C GLU A 435 -27.84 2.67 -5.83
N GLU A 436 -27.10 3.09 -6.85
CA GLU A 436 -27.60 4.00 -7.88
C GLU A 436 -27.62 3.34 -9.26
N VAL A 437 -26.51 2.71 -9.67
CA VAL A 437 -26.37 2.24 -11.06
C VAL A 437 -27.11 0.93 -11.30
N LEU A 438 -26.95 -0.07 -10.43
CA LEU A 438 -27.60 -1.35 -10.58
C LEU A 438 -29.12 -1.23 -10.49
N PRO A 439 -29.72 -0.53 -9.50
CA PRO A 439 -31.16 -0.30 -9.47
C PRO A 439 -31.65 0.48 -10.70
N GLY A 440 -30.87 1.48 -11.14
CA GLY A 440 -31.22 2.29 -12.32
C GLY A 440 -31.19 1.52 -13.64
N ARG A 441 -30.37 0.48 -13.78
CA ARG A 441 -30.22 -0.30 -15.02
C ARG A 441 -30.98 -1.64 -15.02
N PHE A 442 -31.06 -2.29 -13.87
CA PHE A 442 -31.60 -3.65 -13.74
C PHE A 442 -32.87 -3.70 -12.87
N GLY A 443 -33.36 -2.54 -12.38
CA GLY A 443 -34.57 -2.44 -11.57
C GLY A 443 -34.34 -2.75 -10.10
N GLY A 444 -35.38 -2.62 -9.28
CA GLY A 444 -35.29 -2.81 -7.83
C GLY A 444 -34.90 -1.54 -7.07
N SER A 445 -34.46 -1.74 -5.84
CA SER A 445 -34.11 -0.71 -4.87
C SER A 445 -32.76 -0.99 -4.21
N ILE A 446 -32.26 -0.05 -3.41
CA ILE A 446 -31.00 -0.19 -2.67
C ILE A 446 -30.97 -1.42 -1.74
N THR A 447 -32.13 -1.97 -1.35
CA THR A 447 -32.20 -3.16 -0.50
C THR A 447 -32.18 -4.47 -1.28
N ASP A 448 -32.24 -4.40 -2.62
CA ASP A 448 -32.22 -5.57 -3.50
C ASP A 448 -30.81 -5.93 -3.96
N TYR A 449 -29.81 -5.11 -3.65
CA TYR A 449 -28.41 -5.33 -4.00
C TYR A 449 -27.52 -5.16 -2.77
N GLN A 450 -26.55 -6.04 -2.58
CA GLN A 450 -25.59 -5.96 -1.48
C GLN A 450 -24.23 -6.51 -1.88
N ILE A 451 -23.16 -5.85 -1.45
CA ILE A 451 -21.78 -6.31 -1.60
C ILE A 451 -21.40 -7.11 -0.35
N VAL A 452 -20.87 -8.30 -0.54
CA VAL A 452 -20.31 -9.13 0.51
C VAL A 452 -18.87 -9.47 0.17
N GLU A 453 -17.94 -9.01 0.99
CA GLU A 453 -16.55 -9.48 0.92
C GLU A 453 -16.44 -10.81 1.66
N ARG A 454 -15.93 -11.84 0.96
CA ARG A 454 -15.80 -13.20 1.47
C ARG A 454 -14.53 -13.84 0.93
N GLU A 455 -13.84 -14.63 1.75
CA GLU A 455 -12.82 -15.55 1.27
C GLU A 455 -13.47 -16.81 0.69
N ASP A 456 -13.11 -17.18 -0.53
CA ASP A 456 -13.55 -18.47 -1.07
C ASP A 456 -12.86 -19.64 -0.35
N LYS A 457 -13.28 -20.89 -0.66
CA LYS A 457 -12.67 -22.12 -0.09
C LYS A 457 -11.17 -22.24 -0.35
N GLU A 458 -10.71 -21.41 -1.27
CA GLU A 458 -9.38 -21.34 -1.81
C GLU A 458 -8.57 -20.21 -1.16
N GLY A 459 -9.15 -19.42 -0.25
CA GLY A 459 -8.49 -18.33 0.46
C GLY A 459 -8.28 -17.05 -0.36
N PHE A 460 -8.82 -16.97 -1.58
CA PHE A 460 -8.84 -15.73 -2.36
C PHE A 460 -10.00 -14.85 -1.88
N THR A 461 -9.70 -13.57 -1.64
CA THR A 461 -10.74 -12.59 -1.32
C THR A 461 -11.58 -12.32 -2.57
N LYS A 462 -12.89 -12.61 -2.48
CA LYS A 462 -13.89 -12.38 -3.54
C LYS A 462 -14.94 -11.37 -3.06
N LEU A 463 -15.50 -10.64 -4.02
CA LEU A 463 -16.64 -9.77 -3.79
C LEU A 463 -17.88 -10.40 -4.40
N GLU A 464 -18.79 -10.85 -3.54
CA GLU A 464 -20.10 -11.37 -3.95
C GLU A 464 -21.09 -10.20 -3.98
N ILE A 465 -21.67 -9.92 -5.14
CA ILE A 465 -22.81 -9.02 -5.28
C ILE A 465 -24.07 -9.86 -5.15
N LEU A 466 -24.68 -9.82 -3.98
CA LEU A 466 -25.98 -10.44 -3.72
C LEU A 466 -27.04 -9.59 -4.42
N ILE A 467 -27.85 -10.24 -5.24
CA ILE A 467 -28.98 -9.61 -5.94
C ILE A 467 -30.24 -10.37 -5.61
N SER A 468 -31.25 -9.65 -5.12
CA SER A 468 -32.55 -10.20 -4.73
C SER A 468 -33.15 -11.04 -5.87
N PRO A 469 -33.54 -12.30 -5.59
CA PRO A 469 -34.25 -13.14 -6.55
C PRO A 469 -35.54 -12.50 -7.07
N ASP A 470 -36.16 -11.59 -6.31
CA ASP A 470 -37.41 -10.91 -6.66
C ASP A 470 -37.30 -10.02 -7.92
N LEU A 471 -36.07 -9.70 -8.35
CA LEU A 471 -35.80 -8.96 -9.58
C LEU A 471 -35.92 -9.80 -10.86
N GLY A 472 -36.28 -11.08 -10.75
CA GLY A 472 -36.48 -11.99 -11.89
C GLY A 472 -35.17 -12.48 -12.49
N ASP A 473 -35.21 -12.88 -13.77
CA ASP A 473 -34.01 -13.37 -14.46
C ASP A 473 -33.15 -12.19 -14.91
N LEU A 474 -31.96 -12.07 -14.30
CA LEU A 474 -30.93 -11.12 -14.69
C LEU A 474 -29.77 -11.87 -15.34
N ASP A 475 -29.23 -11.27 -16.40
CA ASP A 475 -28.00 -11.72 -17.04
C ASP A 475 -26.80 -11.31 -16.17
N GLU A 476 -26.28 -12.26 -15.40
CA GLU A 476 -25.17 -12.03 -14.46
C GLU A 476 -23.91 -11.47 -15.15
N GLU A 477 -23.62 -11.91 -16.38
CA GLU A 477 -22.47 -11.40 -17.14
C GLU A 477 -22.66 -9.93 -17.50
N LYS A 478 -23.88 -9.53 -17.91
CA LYS A 478 -24.19 -8.10 -18.15
C LYS A 478 -24.09 -7.27 -16.89
N VAL A 479 -24.49 -7.80 -15.73
CA VAL A 479 -24.36 -7.09 -14.45
C VAL A 479 -22.88 -6.87 -14.12
N ILE A 480 -22.04 -7.90 -14.27
CA ILE A 480 -20.59 -7.78 -14.06
C ILE A 480 -19.99 -6.77 -15.04
N ASP A 481 -20.36 -6.82 -16.33
CA ASP A 481 -19.86 -5.88 -17.35
C ASP A 481 -20.21 -4.43 -17.02
N VAL A 482 -21.44 -4.16 -16.53
CA VAL A 482 -21.83 -2.83 -16.06
C VAL A 482 -20.99 -2.38 -14.87
N ILE A 483 -20.78 -3.26 -13.87
CA ILE A 483 -19.95 -2.94 -12.69
C ILE A 483 -18.52 -2.59 -13.12
N LEU A 484 -17.89 -3.46 -13.92
CA LEU A 484 -16.52 -3.25 -14.41
C LEU A 484 -16.43 -1.98 -15.28
N THR A 485 -17.45 -1.70 -16.10
CA THR A 485 -17.51 -0.51 -16.95
C THR A 485 -17.62 0.77 -16.12
N GLU A 486 -18.47 0.82 -15.10
CA GLU A 486 -18.61 1.98 -14.22
C GLU A 486 -17.33 2.25 -13.42
N LEU A 487 -16.69 1.18 -12.92
CA LEU A 487 -15.38 1.28 -12.27
C LEU A 487 -14.31 1.81 -13.24
N LYS A 488 -14.31 1.35 -14.50
CA LYS A 488 -13.43 1.87 -15.56
C LYS A 488 -13.72 3.33 -15.90
N ILE A 489 -14.98 3.77 -15.92
CA ILE A 489 -15.37 5.15 -16.24
C ILE A 489 -14.81 6.13 -15.21
N LYS A 490 -14.98 5.87 -13.91
CA LYS A 490 -14.33 6.68 -12.88
C LYS A 490 -12.81 6.51 -12.87
N GLY A 491 -12.33 5.33 -13.23
CA GLY A 491 -10.90 5.06 -13.43
C GLY A 491 -10.27 5.83 -14.60
N LYS A 492 -11.03 6.41 -15.53
CA LYS A 492 -10.45 7.24 -16.61
C LYS A 492 -9.77 8.50 -16.08
N ASP A 493 -10.23 9.02 -14.95
CA ASP A 493 -9.59 10.16 -14.27
C ASP A 493 -8.39 9.74 -13.40
N SER A 494 -8.22 8.44 -13.18
CA SER A 494 -7.21 7.86 -12.30
C SER A 494 -6.62 6.57 -12.85
N GLY A 495 -5.47 6.66 -13.54
CA GLY A 495 -4.87 5.54 -14.27
C GLY A 495 -4.64 4.26 -13.44
N SER A 496 -4.55 4.36 -12.11
CA SER A 496 -4.45 3.20 -11.22
C SER A 496 -5.74 2.38 -11.06
N ALA A 497 -6.92 3.02 -11.08
CA ALA A 497 -8.19 2.30 -10.97
C ALA A 497 -8.48 1.47 -12.24
N ALA A 498 -8.04 1.90 -13.42
CA ALA A 498 -8.14 1.09 -14.64
C ALA A 498 -7.35 -0.23 -14.51
N LEU A 499 -6.16 -0.19 -13.89
CA LEU A 499 -5.35 -1.37 -13.64
C LEU A 499 -5.99 -2.31 -12.61
N SER A 500 -6.57 -1.76 -11.54
CA SER A 500 -7.29 -2.52 -10.52
C SER A 500 -8.46 -3.29 -11.11
N VAL A 501 -9.26 -2.63 -11.96
CA VAL A 501 -10.42 -3.25 -12.59
C VAL A 501 -9.99 -4.35 -13.56
N GLU A 502 -8.91 -4.15 -14.33
CA GLU A 502 -8.38 -5.18 -15.23
C GLU A 502 -7.86 -6.41 -14.47
N MET A 503 -7.16 -6.22 -13.33
CA MET A 503 -6.73 -7.34 -12.49
C MET A 503 -7.92 -8.09 -11.89
N TRP A 504 -8.94 -7.37 -11.42
CA TRP A 504 -10.15 -7.98 -10.87
C TRP A 504 -10.99 -8.74 -11.91
N GLU A 505 -11.06 -8.20 -13.13
CA GLU A 505 -11.69 -8.84 -14.28
C GLU A 505 -10.97 -10.15 -14.62
N LYS A 506 -9.64 -10.13 -14.78
CA LYS A 506 -8.84 -11.33 -15.05
C LYS A 506 -8.96 -12.38 -13.97
N ALA A 507 -8.90 -11.97 -12.70
CA ALA A 507 -8.95 -12.87 -11.56
C ALA A 507 -10.38 -13.29 -11.16
N LYS A 508 -11.41 -12.85 -11.91
CA LYS A 508 -12.83 -13.11 -11.63
C LYS A 508 -13.17 -12.83 -10.16
N THR A 509 -12.75 -11.66 -9.68
CA THR A 509 -12.85 -11.27 -8.26
C THR A 509 -14.29 -10.96 -7.86
N ILE A 510 -15.07 -10.38 -8.78
CA ILE A 510 -16.50 -10.09 -8.60
C ILE A 510 -17.32 -11.30 -9.05
N LYS A 511 -18.24 -11.75 -8.19
CA LYS A 511 -19.22 -12.80 -8.50
C LYS A 511 -20.63 -12.31 -8.21
N ILE A 512 -21.58 -12.64 -9.06
CA ILE A 512 -23.00 -12.41 -8.77
C ILE A 512 -23.56 -13.61 -8.02
N LYS A 513 -24.43 -13.36 -7.05
CA LYS A 513 -25.24 -14.40 -6.43
C LYS A 513 -26.69 -13.97 -6.35
N ARG A 514 -27.58 -14.80 -6.87
CA ARG A 514 -29.04 -14.64 -6.75
C ARG A 514 -29.50 -15.11 -5.37
N GLU A 515 -29.16 -14.32 -4.36
CA GLU A 515 -29.54 -14.55 -2.96
C GLU A 515 -30.11 -13.24 -2.38
N TYR A 516 -31.07 -13.36 -1.44
CA TYR A 516 -31.60 -12.19 -0.75
C TYR A 516 -30.49 -11.47 0.03
N PRO A 517 -30.36 -10.14 -0.08
CA PRO A 517 -29.45 -9.36 0.74
C PRO A 517 -29.63 -9.65 2.23
N LYS A 518 -28.50 -9.87 2.90
CA LYS A 518 -28.44 -10.32 4.29
C LYS A 518 -28.69 -9.18 5.26
N LYS A 519 -29.45 -9.51 6.29
CA LYS A 519 -29.72 -8.63 7.43
C LYS A 519 -28.62 -8.80 8.47
N THR A 520 -28.17 -7.69 9.04
CA THR A 520 -27.34 -7.68 10.25
C THR A 520 -28.09 -8.26 11.45
N LYS A 521 -27.38 -8.57 12.54
CA LYS A 521 -27.97 -9.05 13.82
C LYS A 521 -29.09 -8.15 14.38
N VAL A 522 -29.14 -6.88 13.95
CA VAL A 522 -30.17 -5.90 14.33
C VAL A 522 -31.23 -5.65 13.24
N GLY A 523 -31.29 -6.52 12.22
CA GLY A 523 -32.34 -6.51 11.19
C GLY A 523 -32.15 -5.54 10.03
N LYS A 524 -31.03 -4.80 9.96
CA LYS A 524 -30.73 -3.83 8.88
C LYS A 524 -29.97 -4.49 7.74
N ILE A 525 -30.32 -4.17 6.50
CA ILE A 525 -29.56 -4.51 5.29
C ILE A 525 -28.66 -3.31 4.98
N PHE A 526 -27.35 -3.54 4.90
CA PHE A 526 -26.39 -2.54 4.45
C PHE A 526 -25.86 -2.93 3.08
N SER A 527 -25.52 -1.95 2.25
CA SER A 527 -25.01 -2.15 0.89
C SER A 527 -23.63 -2.84 0.86
N PHE A 528 -22.92 -2.91 1.99
CA PHE A 528 -21.65 -3.64 2.13
C PHE A 528 -21.58 -4.41 3.47
N GLN A 529 -21.02 -5.62 3.42
CA GLN A 529 -20.75 -6.48 4.59
C GLN A 529 -19.46 -7.28 4.41
N VAL A 530 -18.67 -7.44 5.49
CA VAL A 530 -17.55 -8.39 5.54
C VAL A 530 -18.00 -9.65 6.26
N GLU A 531 -17.77 -10.83 5.67
CA GLU A 531 -17.99 -12.11 6.35
C GLU A 531 -16.66 -12.86 6.52
N SER A 532 -16.34 -13.22 7.77
CA SER A 532 -15.32 -14.22 8.05
C SER A 532 -15.89 -15.61 7.76
N THR A 533 -15.18 -16.42 6.98
CA THR A 533 -15.42 -17.86 6.89
C THR A 533 -15.15 -18.47 8.26
N ASN A 534 -16.18 -19.08 8.87
CA ASN A 534 -16.03 -19.93 10.04
C ASN A 534 -15.28 -21.21 9.70
#